data_AF-A0A0A8Z273-F1
#
_entry.id   AF-A0A0A8Z273-F1
#
_cell.length_a   1.000
_cell.length_b   1.000
_cell.length_c   1.000
_cell.angle_alpha   90.00
_cell.angle_beta   90.00
_cell.angle_gamma   90.00
#
_symmetry.space_group_name_H-M   'P 1'
#
loop_
_entity.id
_entity.type
_entity.pdbx_description
1 polymer ?
#
loop_
_entity_poly.entity_id
_entity_poly.type
_entity_poly.pdbx_seq_one_letter_code
_entity_poly.pdbx_strand_id
1 'polypeptide(L)'
;MKLQNFEFQIAGMPDVFGPRDPSYVAHNHYRYDFYCESLKDLTLARIKTEPEIGLRCLLSKCKALENLCLYLLLGLNDNDMSTLAHNYRNLRSISLLLRPQFCEDYVYRTALTDDSLKALALRCPMLQYVDLAFFGCEPGWPELGFTQKGLVTLIQSCPICDLKLNGADFFDDEGMKVLSCARFLESLELMCCIAVTDAGMRHLACSPSLINLTLSLCDGFTDDGVGDVVRAGKLLLKNVLRSL
;
A
#
# COMPACT_ATOMS: atom_id res chain seq x y z
N MET A 1 -8.20 -21.12 22.93
CA MET A 1 -8.16 -19.73 22.44
C MET A 1 -7.61 -19.77 21.02
N LYS A 2 -8.36 -19.31 20.02
CA LYS A 2 -7.93 -19.32 18.61
C LYS A 2 -7.23 -17.98 18.33
N LEU A 3 -5.96 -18.00 17.90
CA LEU A 3 -5.20 -16.80 17.58
C LEU A 3 -5.86 -16.08 16.39
N GLN A 4 -6.19 -14.79 16.56
CA GLN A 4 -6.80 -13.97 15.50
C GLN A 4 -5.84 -12.92 14.97
N ASN A 5 -4.93 -12.45 15.82
CA ASN A 5 -3.98 -11.38 15.50
C ASN A 5 -2.56 -11.91 15.67
N PHE A 6 -1.71 -11.66 14.68
CA PHE A 6 -0.30 -12.00 14.75
C PHE A 6 0.54 -10.87 14.16
N GLU A 7 1.50 -10.41 14.95
CA GLU A 7 2.48 -9.43 14.53
C GLU A 7 3.88 -10.02 14.70
N PHE A 8 4.69 -9.91 13.66
CA PHE A 8 6.09 -10.30 13.70
C PHE A 8 6.96 -9.20 13.09
N GLN A 9 7.94 -8.75 13.87
CA GLN A 9 8.85 -7.70 13.47
C GLN A 9 10.28 -8.04 13.93
N ILE A 10 11.25 -7.91 13.02
CA ILE A 10 12.66 -7.99 13.38
C ILE A 10 13.14 -6.61 13.87
N ALA A 11 13.97 -6.60 14.92
CA ALA A 11 14.57 -5.38 15.45
C ALA A 11 15.65 -4.82 14.50
N GLY A 12 15.63 -3.52 14.26
CA GLY A 12 16.55 -2.84 13.34
C GLY A 12 16.02 -2.73 11.90
N MET A 13 16.56 -1.79 11.13
CA MET A 13 16.25 -1.66 9.71
C MET A 13 16.95 -2.77 8.92
N PRO A 14 16.26 -3.45 7.99
CA PRO A 14 16.92 -4.41 7.10
C PRO A 14 18.03 -3.70 6.32
N ASP A 15 19.23 -4.26 6.31
CA ASP A 15 20.34 -3.72 5.52
C ASP A 15 20.06 -3.95 4.01
N VAL A 16 20.06 -2.88 3.20
CA VAL A 16 19.90 -2.97 1.73
C VAL A 16 21.15 -3.60 1.10
N PHE A 17 22.32 -3.29 1.67
CA PHE A 17 23.64 -3.60 1.13
C PHE A 17 24.28 -4.80 1.82
N GLY A 18 23.68 -5.27 2.91
CA GLY A 18 24.17 -6.38 3.69
C GLY A 18 24.07 -7.69 2.92
N PRO A 19 25.06 -8.60 3.08
CA PRO A 19 24.99 -9.92 2.47
C PRO A 19 23.66 -10.63 2.83
N ARG A 20 23.20 -11.54 1.97
CA ARG A 20 22.20 -12.55 2.37
C ARG A 20 22.65 -13.15 3.69
N ASP A 21 21.71 -13.24 4.65
CA ASP A 21 22.00 -13.68 6.01
C ASP A 21 22.95 -14.90 5.97
N PRO A 22 24.10 -14.88 6.66
CA PRO A 22 25.04 -16.00 6.69
C PRO A 22 24.42 -17.30 7.22
N SER A 23 23.18 -17.29 7.72
CA SER A 23 22.40 -18.49 8.02
C SER A 23 21.89 -19.26 6.79
N TYR A 24 22.22 -18.88 5.56
CA TYR A 24 21.89 -19.67 4.36
C TYR A 24 22.65 -21.01 4.37
N VAL A 25 21.93 -22.07 4.76
CA VAL A 25 22.33 -23.45 4.52
C VAL A 25 21.47 -23.95 3.36
N ALA A 26 22.05 -24.03 2.16
CA ALA A 26 21.43 -24.72 1.04
C ALA A 26 21.03 -26.13 1.51
N HIS A 27 19.78 -26.53 1.27
CA HIS A 27 19.15 -27.79 1.72
C HIS A 27 18.54 -27.82 3.13
N ASN A 28 18.42 -26.69 3.83
CA ASN A 28 17.69 -26.66 5.09
C ASN A 28 16.20 -26.43 4.84
N HIS A 29 15.37 -27.44 5.10
CA HIS A 29 13.92 -27.30 5.13
C HIS A 29 13.54 -26.44 6.35
N TYR A 30 13.37 -25.14 6.16
CA TYR A 30 12.92 -24.25 7.23
C TYR A 30 11.53 -24.68 7.71
N ARG A 31 11.48 -25.15 8.95
CA ARG A 31 10.41 -25.96 9.56
C ARG A 31 9.28 -25.12 10.17
N TYR A 32 8.97 -23.95 9.60
CA TYR A 32 7.92 -23.08 10.13
C TYR A 32 6.57 -23.44 9.50
N ASP A 33 5.94 -24.50 10.01
CA ASP A 33 4.53 -24.80 9.74
C ASP A 33 3.65 -23.84 10.57
N PHE A 34 3.50 -22.60 10.11
CA PHE A 34 2.52 -21.69 10.70
C PHE A 34 1.15 -21.98 10.10
N TYR A 35 0.31 -22.69 10.84
CA TYR A 35 -1.06 -23.01 10.46
C TYR A 35 -2.04 -22.35 11.43
N CYS A 36 -2.75 -21.33 10.96
CA CYS A 36 -3.78 -20.67 11.76
C CYS A 36 -5.00 -20.32 10.91
N GLU A 37 -6.00 -21.21 10.90
CA GLU A 37 -7.26 -21.01 10.17
C GLU A 37 -8.09 -19.83 10.70
N SER A 38 -7.84 -19.40 11.94
CA SER A 38 -8.59 -18.31 12.58
C SER A 38 -7.91 -16.96 12.47
N LEU A 39 -6.72 -16.89 11.88
CA LEU A 39 -5.98 -15.65 11.77
C LEU A 39 -6.73 -14.69 10.83
N LYS A 40 -7.05 -13.51 11.36
CA LYS A 40 -7.74 -12.43 10.66
C LYS A 40 -6.79 -11.27 10.37
N ASP A 41 -5.86 -11.02 11.28
CA ASP A 41 -4.97 -9.88 11.26
C ASP A 41 -3.51 -10.35 11.27
N LEU A 42 -2.76 -9.97 10.23
CA LEU A 42 -1.36 -10.32 10.08
C LEU A 42 -0.53 -9.08 9.77
N THR A 43 0.43 -8.79 10.65
CA THR A 43 1.44 -7.76 10.43
C THR A 43 2.83 -8.39 10.36
N LEU A 44 3.53 -8.14 9.27
CA LEU A 44 4.90 -8.58 9.05
C LEU A 44 5.77 -7.37 8.74
N ALA A 45 6.81 -7.14 9.54
CA ALA A 45 7.62 -5.95 9.44
C ALA A 45 9.13 -6.23 9.49
N ARG A 46 9.89 -5.58 8.60
CA ARG A 46 11.36 -5.60 8.55
C ARG A 46 11.94 -7.01 8.41
N ILE A 47 11.32 -7.85 7.58
CA ILE A 47 11.75 -9.23 7.32
C ILE A 47 12.47 -9.29 5.97
N LYS A 48 13.53 -10.11 5.88
CA LYS A 48 14.16 -10.50 4.62
C LYS A 48 13.59 -11.86 4.19
N THR A 49 12.85 -11.89 3.09
CA THR A 49 12.32 -13.11 2.49
C THR A 49 13.34 -13.66 1.50
N GLU A 50 13.77 -14.90 1.69
CA GLU A 50 14.63 -15.62 0.74
C GLU A 50 13.76 -16.51 -0.18
N PRO A 51 14.24 -16.89 -1.38
CA PRO A 51 13.44 -17.64 -2.37
C PRO A 51 12.77 -18.93 -1.86
N GLU A 52 13.35 -19.58 -0.85
CA GLU A 52 12.82 -20.81 -0.22
C GLU A 52 12.05 -20.55 1.09
N ILE A 53 12.14 -19.33 1.64
CA ILE A 53 11.46 -18.86 2.87
C ILE A 53 10.34 -17.87 2.52
N GLY A 54 9.96 -17.79 1.23
CA GLY A 54 9.00 -16.81 0.72
C GLY A 54 7.70 -16.80 1.52
N LEU A 55 7.07 -15.62 1.58
CA LEU A 55 5.78 -15.41 2.26
C LEU A 55 4.71 -16.44 1.85
N ARG A 56 4.83 -17.04 0.67
CA ARG A 56 3.96 -18.12 0.17
C ARG A 56 3.72 -19.23 1.20
N CYS A 57 4.74 -19.63 1.97
CA CYS A 57 4.57 -20.69 2.98
C CYS A 57 3.65 -20.23 4.13
N LEU A 58 3.92 -19.04 4.69
CA LEU A 58 3.10 -18.40 5.73
C LEU A 58 1.69 -18.09 5.23
N LEU A 59 1.58 -17.68 3.96
CA LEU A 59 0.36 -17.10 3.42
C LEU A 59 -0.56 -18.10 2.70
N SER A 60 -0.11 -19.32 2.43
CA SER A 60 -0.93 -20.32 1.74
C SER A 60 -2.02 -20.94 2.62
N LYS A 61 -1.92 -20.81 3.95
CA LYS A 61 -2.74 -21.58 4.89
C LYS A 61 -3.72 -20.75 5.75
N CYS A 62 -3.62 -19.42 5.77
CA CYS A 62 -4.45 -18.54 6.64
C CYS A 62 -5.72 -18.02 5.94
N LYS A 63 -6.66 -18.90 5.57
CA LYS A 63 -7.81 -18.55 4.71
C LYS A 63 -8.81 -17.53 5.26
N ALA A 64 -8.78 -17.27 6.57
CA ALA A 64 -9.68 -16.31 7.23
C ALA A 64 -9.11 -14.89 7.29
N LEU A 65 -7.96 -14.62 6.65
CA LEU A 65 -7.31 -13.33 6.74
C LEU A 65 -8.18 -12.22 6.14
N GLU A 66 -8.40 -11.17 6.94
CA GLU A 66 -9.17 -9.99 6.58
C GLU A 66 -8.26 -8.75 6.47
N ASN A 67 -7.21 -8.66 7.30
CA ASN A 67 -6.31 -7.51 7.37
C ASN A 67 -4.85 -7.94 7.26
N LEU A 68 -4.12 -7.30 6.36
CA LEU A 68 -2.73 -7.62 6.07
C LEU A 68 -1.86 -6.37 6.03
N CYS A 69 -0.82 -6.36 6.84
CA CYS A 69 0.19 -5.31 6.88
C CYS A 69 1.56 -5.89 6.54
N LEU A 70 2.19 -5.39 5.47
CA LEU A 70 3.52 -5.81 5.02
C LEU A 70 4.44 -4.59 5.00
N TYR A 71 5.37 -4.52 5.96
CA TYR A 71 6.21 -3.34 6.17
C TYR A 71 7.68 -3.65 5.94
N LEU A 72 8.31 -2.96 4.99
CA LEU A 72 9.74 -3.01 4.71
C LEU A 72 10.26 -4.44 4.51
N LEU A 73 9.53 -5.24 3.72
CA LEU A 73 9.90 -6.62 3.42
C LEU A 73 10.88 -6.65 2.25
N LEU A 74 12.08 -7.20 2.47
CA LEU A 74 13.09 -7.38 1.42
C LEU A 74 12.86 -8.71 0.70
N GLY A 75 12.79 -8.69 -0.63
CA GLY A 75 12.59 -9.91 -1.45
C GLY A 75 11.13 -10.26 -1.77
N LEU A 76 10.16 -9.53 -1.21
CA LEU A 76 8.75 -9.62 -1.59
C LEU A 76 8.59 -9.15 -3.05
N ASN A 77 7.93 -9.94 -3.89
CA ASN A 77 7.72 -9.60 -5.31
C ASN A 77 6.26 -9.84 -5.77
N ASP A 78 5.95 -9.48 -7.02
CA ASP A 78 4.60 -9.59 -7.59
C ASP A 78 4.04 -11.03 -7.62
N ASN A 79 4.89 -12.06 -7.70
CA ASN A 79 4.42 -13.46 -7.66
C ASN A 79 3.94 -13.87 -6.25
N ASP A 80 4.57 -13.33 -5.21
CA ASP A 80 4.12 -13.51 -3.83
C ASP A 80 2.75 -12.85 -3.64
N MET A 81 2.60 -11.61 -4.12
CA MET A 81 1.33 -10.87 -4.08
C MET A 81 0.23 -11.55 -4.90
N SER A 82 0.58 -12.12 -6.06
CA SER A 82 -0.35 -12.92 -6.84
C SER A 82 -0.80 -14.18 -6.08
N THR A 83 0.13 -14.89 -5.45
CA THR A 83 -0.20 -16.08 -4.62
C THR A 83 -1.10 -15.70 -3.45
N LEU A 84 -0.78 -14.58 -2.78
CA LEU A 84 -1.55 -14.01 -1.67
C LEU A 84 -2.98 -13.69 -2.09
N ALA A 85 -3.13 -12.94 -3.18
CA ALA A 85 -4.44 -12.53 -3.69
C ALA A 85 -5.32 -13.73 -4.04
N HIS A 86 -4.75 -14.82 -4.57
CA HIS A 86 -5.48 -16.06 -4.85
C HIS A 86 -6.01 -16.76 -3.59
N ASN A 87 -5.27 -16.67 -2.48
CA ASN A 87 -5.62 -17.35 -1.22
C ASN A 87 -6.57 -16.54 -0.33
N TYR A 88 -6.53 -15.21 -0.41
CA TYR A 88 -7.26 -14.31 0.50
C TYR A 88 -8.38 -13.52 -0.17
N ARG A 89 -9.45 -14.23 -0.52
CA ARG A 89 -10.64 -13.62 -1.16
C ARG A 89 -11.46 -12.74 -0.21
N ASN A 90 -11.27 -12.91 1.10
CA ASN A 90 -11.96 -12.16 2.15
C ASN A 90 -11.16 -10.93 2.64
N LEU A 91 -10.03 -10.62 2.00
CA LEU A 91 -9.19 -9.51 2.39
C LEU A 91 -9.97 -8.19 2.29
N ARG A 92 -10.03 -7.46 3.40
CA ARG A 92 -10.71 -6.17 3.57
C ARG A 92 -9.73 -5.02 3.67
N SER A 93 -8.55 -5.26 4.24
CA SER A 93 -7.53 -4.25 4.45
C SER A 93 -6.17 -4.73 3.96
N ILE A 94 -5.47 -3.86 3.25
CA ILE A 94 -4.06 -4.03 2.97
C ILE A 94 -3.29 -2.74 3.25
N SER A 95 -2.18 -2.87 3.98
CA SER A 95 -1.25 -1.78 4.26
C SER A 95 0.15 -2.22 3.85
N LEU A 96 0.79 -1.46 2.96
CA LEU A 96 2.09 -1.73 2.40
C LEU A 96 3.01 -0.55 2.68
N LEU A 97 4.11 -0.80 3.40
CA LEU A 97 5.20 0.15 3.55
C LEU A 97 6.37 -0.36 2.73
N LEU A 98 6.54 0.21 1.55
CA LEU A 98 7.56 -0.18 0.60
C LEU A 98 8.73 0.79 0.68
N ARG A 99 9.91 0.24 0.40
CA ARG A 99 11.07 1.04 0.11
C ARG A 99 11.75 0.51 -1.15
N PRO A 100 12.56 1.33 -1.80
CA PRO A 100 13.35 0.90 -2.93
C PRO A 100 14.32 -0.20 -2.56
N GLN A 101 14.50 -1.14 -3.47
CA GLN A 101 15.40 -2.27 -3.34
C GLN A 101 16.23 -2.36 -4.62
N PHE A 102 17.42 -2.95 -4.48
CA PHE A 102 18.21 -3.30 -5.64
C PHE A 102 17.49 -4.40 -6.43
N CYS A 103 17.10 -4.10 -7.66
CA CYS A 103 16.59 -5.08 -8.59
C CYS A 103 17.70 -5.56 -9.52
N GLU A 104 17.44 -6.65 -10.25
CA GLU A 104 18.30 -7.08 -11.35
C GLU A 104 18.44 -5.92 -12.37
N ASP A 105 19.59 -5.86 -13.07
CA ASP A 105 19.92 -4.82 -14.05
C ASP A 105 20.21 -3.39 -13.52
N TYR A 106 20.66 -3.27 -12.26
CA TYR A 106 21.02 -1.98 -11.62
C TYR A 106 19.87 -0.98 -11.49
N VAL A 107 18.62 -1.45 -11.64
CA VAL A 107 17.44 -0.63 -11.41
C VAL A 107 17.15 -0.60 -9.91
N TYR A 108 17.03 0.60 -9.36
CA TYR A 108 16.60 0.80 -7.99
C TYR A 108 15.11 1.15 -8.04
N ARG A 109 14.25 0.27 -7.52
CA ARG A 109 12.79 0.47 -7.50
C ARG A 109 12.13 -0.22 -6.32
N THR A 110 10.88 0.11 -6.01
CA THR A 110 10.11 -0.66 -5.02
C THR A 110 9.87 -2.09 -5.51
N ALA A 111 9.79 -3.02 -4.57
CA ALA A 111 9.76 -4.45 -4.91
C ALA A 111 8.46 -4.94 -5.57
N LEU A 112 7.38 -4.17 -5.42
CA LEU A 112 6.08 -4.46 -6.02
C LEU A 112 5.78 -3.49 -7.16
N THR A 113 5.04 -3.98 -8.16
CA THR A 113 4.59 -3.22 -9.32
C THR A 113 3.08 -3.27 -9.51
N ASP A 114 2.58 -2.60 -10.56
CA ASP A 114 1.16 -2.65 -10.95
C ASP A 114 0.60 -4.08 -11.08
N ASP A 115 1.45 -5.08 -11.32
CA ASP A 115 1.04 -6.49 -11.35
C ASP A 115 0.49 -6.96 -10.00
N SER A 116 1.08 -6.51 -8.88
CA SER A 116 0.54 -6.76 -7.54
C SER A 116 -0.83 -6.12 -7.33
N LEU A 117 -0.99 -4.85 -7.72
CA LEU A 117 -2.27 -4.13 -7.60
C LEU A 117 -3.34 -4.79 -8.47
N LYS A 118 -2.97 -5.21 -9.67
CA LYS A 118 -3.86 -5.95 -10.58
C LYS A 118 -4.25 -7.31 -10.02
N ALA A 119 -3.33 -8.04 -9.38
CA ALA A 119 -3.66 -9.31 -8.74
C ALA A 119 -4.68 -9.14 -7.62
N LEU A 120 -4.51 -8.12 -6.76
CA LEU A 120 -5.47 -7.76 -5.71
C LEU A 120 -6.83 -7.36 -6.31
N ALA A 121 -6.82 -6.48 -7.31
CA ALA A 121 -8.02 -6.05 -8.03
C ALA A 121 -8.85 -7.21 -8.59
N LEU A 122 -8.17 -8.25 -9.10
CA LEU A 122 -8.79 -9.41 -9.73
C LEU A 122 -9.28 -10.49 -8.76
N ARG A 123 -8.84 -10.48 -7.50
CA ARG A 123 -9.01 -11.62 -6.57
C ARG A 123 -9.51 -11.25 -5.17
N CYS A 124 -9.46 -9.98 -4.79
CA CYS A 124 -9.86 -9.47 -3.48
C CYS A 124 -11.06 -8.51 -3.61
N PRO A 125 -12.27 -9.02 -3.95
CA PRO A 125 -13.45 -8.17 -4.22
C PRO A 125 -14.02 -7.47 -2.98
N MET A 126 -13.56 -7.83 -1.78
CA MET A 126 -14.01 -7.26 -0.51
C MET A 126 -13.05 -6.18 0.04
N LEU A 127 -12.02 -5.82 -0.72
CA LEU A 127 -11.00 -4.87 -0.28
C LEU A 127 -11.61 -3.47 -0.16
N GLN A 128 -11.51 -2.91 1.04
CA GLN A 128 -12.15 -1.67 1.47
C GLN A 128 -11.14 -0.61 1.93
N TYR A 129 -10.06 -1.06 2.58
CA TYR A 129 -8.99 -0.20 3.07
C TYR A 129 -7.69 -0.49 2.32
N VAL A 130 -7.08 0.55 1.77
CA VAL A 130 -5.78 0.47 1.11
C VAL A 130 -4.89 1.58 1.62
N ASP A 131 -3.72 1.21 2.12
CA ASP A 131 -2.70 2.12 2.62
C ASP A 131 -1.35 1.80 1.96
N LEU A 132 -0.86 2.74 1.17
CA LEU A 132 0.39 2.61 0.43
C LEU A 132 1.35 3.70 0.88
N ALA A 133 2.42 3.29 1.57
CA ALA A 133 3.46 4.18 2.04
C ALA A 133 4.80 3.84 1.39
N PHE A 134 5.53 4.88 0.99
CA PHE A 134 6.82 4.77 0.33
C PHE A 134 7.87 5.52 1.14
N PHE A 135 8.96 4.83 1.48
CA PHE A 135 10.04 5.41 2.28
C PHE A 135 11.36 5.44 1.50
N GLY A 136 12.02 6.60 1.49
CA GLY A 136 13.29 6.79 0.77
C GLY A 136 13.13 6.81 -0.76
N CYS A 137 11.95 7.17 -1.24
CA CYS A 137 11.70 7.46 -2.65
C CYS A 137 11.79 8.99 -2.81
N GLU A 138 12.72 9.47 -3.63
CA GLU A 138 12.87 10.89 -3.92
C GLU A 138 12.44 11.20 -5.36
N PRO A 139 11.98 12.43 -5.65
CA PRO A 139 11.68 12.85 -7.01
C PRO A 139 12.93 12.77 -7.89
N GLY A 140 12.96 11.79 -8.80
CA GLY A 140 14.04 11.57 -9.76
C GLY A 140 14.91 10.33 -9.50
N TRP A 141 14.80 9.71 -8.32
CA TRP A 141 15.37 8.41 -8.03
C TRP A 141 14.91 7.93 -6.64
N PRO A 142 14.65 6.65 -6.43
CA PRO A 142 14.36 5.56 -7.38
C PRO A 142 12.92 5.50 -7.91
N GLU A 143 12.71 4.70 -8.96
CA GLU A 143 11.40 4.49 -9.56
C GLU A 143 10.43 3.77 -8.60
N LEU A 144 9.23 4.31 -8.45
CA LEU A 144 8.13 3.59 -7.83
C LEU A 144 7.64 2.53 -8.83
N GLY A 145 7.53 1.29 -8.37
CA GLY A 145 7.01 0.19 -9.21
C GLY A 145 5.51 0.31 -9.46
N PHE A 146 4.79 1.03 -8.60
CA PHE A 146 3.39 1.37 -8.83
C PHE A 146 3.27 2.62 -9.70
N THR A 147 2.27 2.60 -10.56
CA THR A 147 1.85 3.73 -11.35
C THR A 147 0.42 4.12 -11.00
N GLN A 148 0.04 5.32 -11.46
CA GLN A 148 -1.34 5.79 -11.39
C GLN A 148 -2.33 4.79 -11.99
N LYS A 149 -1.95 4.10 -13.08
CA LYS A 149 -2.82 3.13 -13.76
C LYS A 149 -3.12 1.91 -12.88
N GLY A 150 -2.12 1.39 -12.18
CA GLY A 150 -2.30 0.27 -11.25
C GLY A 150 -3.24 0.62 -10.11
N LEU A 151 -3.03 1.78 -9.48
CA LEU A 151 -3.89 2.26 -8.40
C LEU A 151 -5.35 2.47 -8.87
N VAL A 152 -5.54 3.13 -10.02
CA VAL A 152 -6.88 3.32 -10.61
C VAL A 152 -7.56 1.98 -10.89
N THR A 153 -6.83 1.00 -11.41
CA THR A 153 -7.37 -0.35 -11.66
C THR A 153 -7.88 -0.99 -10.37
N LEU A 154 -7.14 -0.84 -9.27
CA LEU A 154 -7.53 -1.36 -7.96
C LEU A 154 -8.81 -0.69 -7.44
N ILE A 155 -8.87 0.64 -7.49
CA ILE A 155 -10.03 1.42 -7.02
C ILE A 155 -11.30 1.17 -7.84
N GLN A 156 -11.17 0.95 -9.14
CA GLN A 156 -12.31 0.63 -9.99
C GLN A 156 -12.83 -0.80 -9.79
N SER A 157 -11.99 -1.71 -9.29
CA SER A 157 -12.34 -3.14 -9.16
C SER A 157 -12.84 -3.51 -7.76
N CYS A 158 -12.44 -2.76 -6.74
CA CYS A 158 -12.74 -3.04 -5.34
C CYS A 158 -13.59 -1.92 -4.71
N PRO A 159 -14.44 -2.22 -3.71
CA PRO A 159 -15.26 -1.22 -3.01
C PRO A 159 -14.43 -0.44 -1.98
N ILE A 160 -13.36 0.22 -2.43
CA ILE A 160 -12.43 0.95 -1.56
C ILE A 160 -13.15 2.16 -0.96
N CYS A 161 -13.23 2.20 0.36
CA CYS A 161 -13.82 3.28 1.13
C CYS A 161 -12.80 4.15 1.86
N ASP A 162 -11.60 3.64 2.11
CA ASP A 162 -10.51 4.39 2.76
C ASP A 162 -9.21 4.15 1.99
N LEU A 163 -8.64 5.25 1.47
CA LEU A 163 -7.39 5.24 0.72
C LEU A 163 -6.38 6.17 1.40
N LYS A 164 -5.22 5.61 1.73
CA LYS A 164 -4.07 6.36 2.24
C LYS A 164 -2.88 6.23 1.30
N LEU A 165 -2.31 7.36 0.95
CA LEU A 165 -1.11 7.45 0.13
C LEU A 165 -0.07 8.29 0.87
N ASN A 166 1.12 7.74 1.08
CA ASN A 166 2.24 8.44 1.70
C ASN A 166 3.50 8.36 0.84
N GLY A 167 3.99 9.50 0.35
CA GLY A 167 5.15 9.56 -0.55
C GLY A 167 4.87 8.96 -1.93
N ALA A 168 3.61 8.98 -2.36
CA ALA A 168 3.17 8.40 -3.63
C ALA A 168 3.38 9.40 -4.78
N ASP A 169 4.63 9.60 -5.20
CA ASP A 169 4.98 10.59 -6.24
C ASP A 169 4.40 10.27 -7.63
N PHE A 170 3.91 9.05 -7.86
CA PHE A 170 3.22 8.67 -9.09
C PHE A 170 1.77 9.19 -9.16
N PHE A 171 1.23 9.73 -8.06
CA PHE A 171 -0.17 10.13 -7.94
C PHE A 171 -0.33 11.64 -8.06
N ASP A 172 -1.06 12.08 -9.08
CA ASP A 172 -1.21 13.48 -9.47
C ASP A 172 -2.67 13.92 -9.63
N ASP A 173 -2.88 15.09 -10.23
CA ASP A 173 -4.20 15.67 -10.49
C ASP A 173 -5.11 14.80 -11.36
N GLU A 174 -4.57 14.01 -12.31
CA GLU A 174 -5.37 13.07 -13.09
C GLU A 174 -5.78 11.86 -12.23
N GLY A 175 -4.95 11.46 -11.28
CA GLY A 175 -5.31 10.48 -10.25
C GLY A 175 -6.47 10.96 -9.40
N MET A 176 -6.39 12.20 -8.92
CA MET A 176 -7.45 12.88 -8.15
C MET A 176 -8.77 12.97 -8.93
N LYS A 177 -8.71 13.25 -10.24
CA LYS A 177 -9.87 13.24 -11.12
C LYS A 177 -10.54 11.88 -11.18
N VAL A 178 -9.77 10.79 -11.24
CA VAL A 178 -10.36 9.43 -11.18
C VAL A 178 -10.97 9.15 -9.82
N LEU A 179 -10.32 9.54 -8.73
CA LEU A 179 -10.87 9.41 -7.37
C LEU A 179 -12.20 10.15 -7.21
N SER A 180 -12.37 11.31 -7.86
CA SER A 180 -13.63 12.06 -7.81
C SER A 180 -14.84 11.28 -8.32
N CYS A 181 -14.62 10.22 -9.12
CA CYS A 181 -15.66 9.35 -9.63
C CYS A 181 -15.86 8.07 -8.78
N ALA A 182 -15.02 7.84 -7.76
CA ALA A 182 -15.08 6.64 -6.93
C ALA A 182 -16.33 6.66 -6.02
N ARG A 183 -17.24 5.71 -6.24
CA ARG A 183 -18.55 5.68 -5.58
C ARG A 183 -18.50 5.25 -4.12
N PHE A 184 -17.45 4.56 -3.71
CA PHE A 184 -17.32 4.02 -2.36
C PHE A 184 -16.34 4.80 -1.50
N LEU A 185 -15.53 5.69 -2.10
CA LEU A 185 -14.45 6.37 -1.39
C LEU A 185 -15.02 7.42 -0.42
N GLU A 186 -14.91 7.14 0.87
CA GLU A 186 -15.38 7.99 1.96
C GLU A 186 -14.24 8.75 2.64
N SER A 187 -13.04 8.18 2.65
CA SER A 187 -11.84 8.72 3.28
C SER A 187 -10.66 8.73 2.32
N LEU A 188 -10.02 9.88 2.21
CA LEU A 188 -8.76 10.07 1.46
C LEU A 188 -7.74 10.75 2.36
N GLU A 189 -6.59 10.10 2.53
CA GLU A 189 -5.43 10.65 3.22
C GLU A 189 -4.25 10.72 2.27
N LEU A 190 -3.74 11.95 2.08
CA LEU A 190 -2.53 12.21 1.29
C LEU A 190 -1.45 12.77 2.21
N MET A 191 -0.32 12.09 2.24
CA MET A 191 0.87 12.50 2.99
C MET A 191 2.07 12.58 2.07
N CYS A 192 2.82 13.67 2.09
CA CYS A 192 4.00 13.84 1.22
C CYS A 192 3.70 13.58 -0.28
N CYS A 193 2.48 13.84 -0.74
CA CYS A 193 2.08 13.68 -2.14
C CYS A 193 2.23 15.04 -2.85
N ILE A 194 3.43 15.31 -3.35
CA ILE A 194 3.81 16.65 -3.87
C ILE A 194 3.28 16.96 -5.28
N ALA A 195 2.89 15.94 -6.04
CA ALA A 195 2.40 16.09 -7.42
C ALA A 195 0.93 16.50 -7.52
N VAL A 196 0.21 16.58 -6.39
CA VAL A 196 -1.18 17.02 -6.34
C VAL A 196 -1.26 18.54 -6.14
N THR A 197 -1.97 19.21 -7.03
CA THR A 197 -2.12 20.67 -7.04
C THR A 197 -3.56 21.13 -6.78
N ASP A 198 -3.77 22.44 -6.76
CA ASP A 198 -5.11 23.04 -6.69
C ASP A 198 -6.08 22.52 -7.77
N ALA A 199 -5.57 22.10 -8.93
CA ALA A 199 -6.40 21.52 -9.99
C ALA A 199 -6.93 20.13 -9.57
N GLY A 200 -6.08 19.28 -9.01
CA GLY A 200 -6.48 17.97 -8.46
C GLY A 200 -7.47 18.11 -7.31
N MET A 201 -7.21 19.05 -6.40
CA MET A 201 -8.12 19.32 -5.28
C MET A 201 -9.53 19.67 -5.76
N ARG A 202 -9.65 20.55 -6.77
CA ARG A 202 -10.95 20.94 -7.34
C ARG A 202 -11.78 19.78 -7.86
N HIS A 203 -11.17 18.66 -8.27
CA HIS A 203 -11.94 17.48 -8.67
C HIS A 203 -12.72 16.85 -7.52
N LEU A 204 -12.21 16.91 -6.29
CA LEU A 204 -12.87 16.32 -5.12
C LEU A 204 -14.18 17.01 -4.75
N ALA A 205 -14.38 18.27 -5.17
CA ALA A 205 -15.64 18.98 -4.99
C ALA A 205 -16.85 18.24 -5.59
N CYS A 206 -16.60 17.44 -6.64
CA CYS A 206 -17.62 16.65 -7.32
C CYS A 206 -17.76 15.22 -6.77
N SER A 207 -16.97 14.84 -5.76
CA SER A 207 -16.99 13.47 -5.24
C SER A 207 -18.38 13.10 -4.70
N PRO A 208 -18.90 11.89 -5.03
CA PRO A 208 -20.23 11.49 -4.61
C PRO A 208 -20.29 11.12 -3.12
N SER A 209 -19.20 10.56 -2.57
CA SER A 209 -19.21 9.87 -1.27
C SER A 209 -18.10 10.29 -0.32
N LEU A 210 -17.12 11.08 -0.79
CA LEU A 210 -16.01 11.50 0.05
C LEU A 210 -16.51 12.41 1.17
N ILE A 211 -16.18 12.05 2.41
CA ILE A 211 -16.57 12.77 3.62
C ILE A 211 -15.37 13.14 4.48
N ASN A 212 -14.25 12.44 4.39
CA ASN A 212 -13.04 12.72 5.16
C ASN A 212 -11.88 12.99 4.20
N LEU A 213 -11.22 14.13 4.40
CA LEU A 213 -10.00 14.49 3.70
C LEU A 213 -8.94 14.90 4.70
N THR A 214 -7.81 14.20 4.67
CA THR A 214 -6.63 14.49 5.48
C THR A 214 -5.47 14.79 4.54
N LEU A 215 -4.82 15.93 4.77
CA LEU A 215 -3.68 16.38 3.98
C LEU A 215 -2.52 16.71 4.92
N SER A 216 -1.36 16.12 4.69
CA SER A 216 -0.18 16.33 5.53
C SER A 216 1.08 16.45 4.69
N LEU A 217 1.87 17.51 4.88
CA LEU A 217 3.15 17.70 4.17
C LEU A 217 3.00 17.61 2.63
N CYS A 218 1.87 18.10 2.11
CA CYS A 218 1.62 18.19 0.68
C CYS A 218 1.74 19.66 0.25
N ASP A 219 2.84 20.00 -0.43
CA ASP A 219 3.18 21.39 -0.74
C ASP A 219 2.67 21.86 -2.12
N GLY A 220 2.00 20.99 -2.88
CA GLY A 220 1.56 21.27 -4.25
C GLY A 220 0.29 22.12 -4.38
N PHE A 221 -0.45 22.37 -3.29
CA PHE A 221 -1.73 23.10 -3.30
C PHE A 221 -1.75 24.25 -2.29
N THR A 222 -2.66 25.20 -2.50
CA THR A 222 -2.86 26.42 -1.71
C THR A 222 -4.14 26.36 -0.88
N ASP A 223 -4.38 27.39 -0.06
CA ASP A 223 -5.64 27.52 0.70
C ASP A 223 -6.85 27.69 -0.22
N ASP A 224 -6.65 28.23 -1.42
CA ASP A 224 -7.73 28.40 -2.39
C ASP A 224 -8.20 27.04 -2.93
N GLY A 225 -7.28 26.13 -3.26
CA GLY A 225 -7.61 24.78 -3.70
C GLY A 225 -8.35 23.97 -2.63
N VAL A 226 -7.94 24.07 -1.37
CA VAL A 226 -8.67 23.45 -0.24
C VAL A 226 -10.02 24.14 -0.03
N GLY A 227 -10.07 25.47 -0.16
CA GLY A 227 -11.28 26.27 -0.02
C GLY A 227 -12.38 25.88 -1.00
N ASP A 228 -12.05 25.57 -2.25
CA ASP A 228 -12.98 25.06 -3.26
C ASP A 228 -13.67 23.75 -2.81
N VAL A 229 -12.89 22.86 -2.22
CA VAL A 229 -13.34 21.55 -1.75
C VAL A 229 -14.25 21.68 -0.53
N VAL A 230 -13.90 22.56 0.41
CA VAL A 230 -14.72 22.85 1.60
C VAL A 230 -16.03 23.55 1.21
N ARG A 231 -16.01 24.48 0.25
CA ARG A 231 -17.21 25.20 -0.24
C ARG A 231 -18.24 24.28 -0.88
N ALA A 232 -17.82 23.13 -1.43
CA ALA A 232 -18.74 22.12 -1.94
C ALA A 232 -19.61 21.48 -0.84
N GLY A 233 -19.31 21.71 0.45
CA GLY A 233 -20.22 21.46 1.57
C GLY A 233 -20.43 20.00 1.96
N LYS A 234 -19.64 19.07 1.39
CA LYS A 234 -19.74 17.63 1.63
C LYS A 234 -18.68 17.05 2.57
N LEU A 235 -17.58 17.78 2.77
CA LEU A 235 -16.35 17.23 3.33
C LEU A 235 -16.10 17.73 4.75
N LEU A 236 -15.89 16.79 5.67
CA LEU A 236 -15.27 17.02 6.96
C LEU A 236 -13.76 17.01 6.76
N LEU A 237 -13.19 18.21 6.61
CA LEU A 237 -11.75 18.40 6.59
C LEU A 237 -11.23 18.15 8.02
N LYS A 238 -10.61 16.99 8.25
CA LYS A 238 -10.26 16.57 9.61
C LYS A 238 -8.88 17.04 10.04
N ASN A 239 -7.94 17.23 9.12
CA ASN A 239 -6.62 17.80 9.37
C ASN A 239 -5.99 18.31 8.06
N VAL A 240 -5.58 19.58 8.03
CA VAL A 240 -4.62 20.09 7.04
C VAL A 240 -3.37 20.50 7.83
N LEU A 241 -2.38 19.61 7.82
CA LEU A 241 -1.09 19.86 8.45
C LEU A 241 -0.12 20.27 7.33
N ARG A 242 0.08 21.58 7.18
CA ARG A 242 1.18 22.08 6.36
C ARG A 242 2.48 22.01 7.15
N SER A 243 3.56 21.63 6.48
CA SER A 243 4.92 21.93 6.92
C SER A 243 5.00 23.44 7.16
N LEU A 244 5.32 23.86 8.40
CA LEU A 244 5.67 25.24 8.71
C LEU A 244 7.10 25.54 8.25
#